data_AF-A0A5E6NKP6-F1
#
_entry.id   AF-A0A5E6NKP6-F1
#
_cell.length_a   1.000
_cell.length_b   1.000
_cell.length_c   1.000
_cell.angle_alpha   90.00
_cell.angle_beta   90.00
_cell.angle_gamma   90.00
#
_symmetry.space_group_name_H-M   'P 1'
#
loop_
_entity.id
_entity.type
_entity.pdbx_description
1 polymer ?
#
loop_
_entity_poly.entity_id
_entity_poly.type
_entity_poly.pdbx_seq_one_letter_code
_entity_poly.pdbx_strand_id
1 'polypeptide(L)' 'MFEDGSSVEADAIVLCAGHTFDLSFLPKEIRDDISSPNKLYKYMFMPKTNNCYFIGFVRPNLGSLPSVSELQARYLSLI' A
#
# COMPACT_ATOMS: atom_id res chain seq x y z
N MET A 1 -16.67 -6.99 25.41
CA MET A 1 -15.96 -7.96 26.26
C MET A 1 -14.64 -8.24 25.59
N PHE A 2 -13.54 -8.16 26.33
CA PHE A 2 -12.19 -8.45 25.83
C PHE A 2 -11.98 -9.97 25.76
N GLU A 3 -10.91 -10.41 25.09
CA GLU A 3 -10.61 -11.85 24.89
C GLU A 3 -10.42 -12.60 26.22
N ASP A 4 -9.95 -11.92 27.25
CA ASP A 4 -9.79 -12.45 28.62
C ASP A 4 -11.11 -12.50 29.42
N GLY A 5 -12.22 -12.09 28.81
CA GLY A 5 -13.54 -12.04 29.42
C GLY A 5 -13.82 -10.80 30.27
N SER A 6 -12.87 -9.87 30.40
CA SER A 6 -13.13 -8.58 31.07
C SER A 6 -14.03 -7.67 30.22
N SER A 7 -14.59 -6.63 30.83
CA SER A 7 -15.39 -5.62 30.13
C SER A 7 -15.24 -4.25 30.76
N VAL A 8 -15.51 -3.21 29.97
CA VAL A 8 -15.46 -1.81 30.39
C VAL A 8 -16.64 -1.07 29.75
N GLU A 9 -17.22 -0.11 30.48
CA GLU A 9 -18.15 0.86 29.90
C GLU A 9 -17.37 2.03 29.30
N ALA A 10 -17.72 2.43 28.08
CA ALA A 10 -17.05 3.50 27.37
C ALA A 10 -18.06 4.36 26.61
N ASP A 11 -17.89 5.68 26.70
CA ASP A 11 -18.74 6.65 25.98
C ASP A 11 -18.42 6.70 24.48
N ALA A 12 -17.19 6.33 24.10
CA ALA A 12 -16.72 6.38 22.72
C ALA A 12 -15.66 5.30 22.43
N ILE A 13 -15.57 4.91 21.14
CA ILE A 13 -14.57 3.98 20.62
C ILE A 13 -13.84 4.65 19.46
N VAL A 14 -12.51 4.67 19.51
CA VAL A 14 -11.66 5.14 18.41
C VAL A 14 -10.98 3.95 17.76
N LEU A 15 -11.28 3.72 16.47
CA LEU A 15 -10.71 2.61 15.71
C LEU A 15 -9.38 3.02 15.06
N CYS A 16 -8.28 2.53 15.62
CA CYS A 16 -6.93 2.67 15.05
C CYS A 16 -6.54 1.47 14.17
N ALA A 17 -7.48 0.93 13.38
CA ALA A 17 -7.35 -0.34 12.66
C ALA A 17 -6.58 -0.25 11.31
N GLY A 18 -5.90 0.88 11.05
CA GLY A 18 -5.14 1.11 9.82
C GLY A 18 -6.01 1.58 8.64
N HIS A 19 -5.41 1.54 7.44
CA HIS A 19 -6.02 2.03 6.20
C HIS A 19 -5.85 1.03 5.06
N THR A 20 -6.78 1.07 4.12
CA THR A 20 -6.67 0.44 2.80
C THR A 20 -6.50 1.53 1.73
N PHE A 21 -6.12 1.13 0.53
CA PHE A 21 -6.02 2.02 -0.62
C PHE A 21 -7.24 1.82 -1.53
N ASP A 22 -7.75 2.91 -2.10
CA ASP A 22 -8.72 2.86 -3.19
C ASP A 22 -8.04 3.25 -4.50
N LEU A 23 -8.07 2.34 -5.46
CA LEU A 23 -7.54 2.52 -6.80
C LEU A 23 -8.66 2.47 -7.85
N SER A 24 -9.89 2.80 -7.47
CA SER A 24 -11.09 2.77 -8.31
C SER A 24 -10.99 3.57 -9.62
N PHE A 25 -10.06 4.52 -9.69
CA PHE A 25 -9.71 5.23 -10.93
C PHE A 25 -9.02 4.36 -11.99
N LEU A 26 -8.54 3.16 -11.63
CA LEU A 26 -7.97 2.19 -12.56
C LEU A 26 -9.01 1.16 -13.03
N PRO A 27 -8.89 0.67 -14.28
CA PRO A 27 -9.66 -0.46 -14.79
C PRO A 27 -9.64 -1.67 -13.84
N LYS A 28 -10.73 -2.44 -13.81
CA LYS A 28 -10.87 -3.57 -12.88
C LYS A 28 -9.77 -4.61 -13.10
N GLU A 29 -9.43 -4.87 -14.36
CA GLU A 29 -8.41 -5.81 -14.79
C GLU A 29 -7.03 -5.45 -14.21
N ILE A 30 -6.73 -4.15 -14.14
CA ILE A 30 -5.52 -3.62 -13.52
C ILE A 30 -5.57 -3.76 -12.01
N ARG A 31 -6.72 -3.43 -11.38
CA ARG A 31 -6.93 -3.54 -9.94
C ARG A 31 -6.75 -4.97 -9.41
N ASP A 32 -7.22 -5.95 -10.16
CA ASP A 32 -7.12 -7.37 -9.80
C ASP A 32 -5.65 -7.84 -9.77
N ASP A 33 -4.81 -7.29 -10.68
CA ASP A 33 -3.37 -7.56 -10.73
C ASP A 33 -2.58 -6.86 -9.60
N ILE A 34 -3.10 -5.77 -9.03
CA ILE A 34 -2.42 -4.94 -8.00
C ILE A 34 -3.07 -5.02 -6.61
N SER A 35 -3.84 -6.08 -6.34
CA SER A 35 -4.60 -6.24 -5.09
C SER A 35 -3.76 -6.15 -3.80
N SER A 36 -2.43 -6.18 -3.91
CA SER A 36 -1.47 -5.84 -2.85
C SER A 36 -0.21 -5.22 -3.48
N PRO A 37 0.45 -4.25 -2.82
CA PRO A 37 1.76 -3.73 -3.25
C PRO A 37 2.79 -4.82 -3.55
N ASN A 38 2.72 -5.96 -2.85
CA ASN A 38 3.66 -7.07 -3.00
C ASN A 38 3.56 -7.77 -4.37
N LYS A 39 2.47 -7.56 -5.12
CA LYS A 39 2.30 -8.11 -6.48
C LYS A 39 3.04 -7.31 -7.55
N LEU A 40 3.52 -6.11 -7.21
CA LEU A 40 4.32 -5.28 -8.12
C LEU A 40 5.79 -5.65 -7.99
N TYR A 41 6.48 -5.86 -9.12
CA TYR A 41 7.92 -6.05 -9.09
C TYR A 41 8.59 -4.78 -8.53
N LYS A 42 9.47 -4.96 -7.53
CA LYS A 42 10.08 -3.88 -6.75
C LYS A 42 9.08 -2.88 -6.13
N TYR A 43 7.82 -3.27 -5.92
CA TYR A 43 6.74 -2.37 -5.48
C TYR A 43 6.49 -1.19 -6.44
N MET A 44 6.84 -1.36 -7.72
CA MET A 44 6.74 -0.30 -8.74
C MET A 44 6.09 -0.79 -10.03
N PHE A 45 6.54 -1.95 -10.53
CA PHE A 45 6.27 -2.39 -11.89
C PHE A 45 5.10 -3.35 -11.93
N MET A 46 4.13 -3.07 -12.80
CA MET A 46 3.04 -3.98 -13.06
C MET A 46 3.50 -5.16 -13.94
N PRO A 47 3.02 -6.39 -13.65
CA PRO A 47 3.45 -7.57 -14.41
C PRO A 47 2.91 -7.63 -15.84
N LYS A 48 1.73 -7.03 -16.09
CA LYS A 48 1.01 -7.15 -17.39
C LYS A 48 0.76 -5.83 -18.09
N THR A 49 1.16 -4.71 -17.50
CA THR A 49 0.90 -3.37 -18.04
C THR A 49 2.21 -2.61 -18.17
N ASN A 50 2.54 -2.24 -19.39
CA ASN A 50 3.69 -1.39 -19.68
C ASN A 50 3.32 0.08 -19.43
N ASN A 51 4.32 0.91 -19.15
CA ASN A 51 4.20 2.36 -19.01
C ASN A 51 3.28 2.82 -17.85
N CYS A 52 2.95 1.95 -16.89
CA CYS A 52 2.26 2.29 -15.66
C CYS A 52 3.09 1.82 -14.48
N TYR A 53 3.43 2.76 -13.58
CA TYR A 53 4.35 2.52 -12.49
C TYR A 53 3.85 3.17 -11.20
N PHE A 54 4.13 2.51 -10.08
CA PHE A 54 3.82 3.01 -8.75
C PHE A 54 5.09 3.52 -8.08
N ILE A 55 5.03 4.73 -7.51
CA ILE A 55 6.11 5.31 -6.72
C ILE A 55 5.56 5.58 -5.32
N GLY A 56 6.29 5.15 -4.29
CA GLY A 56 5.86 5.26 -2.89
C GLY A 56 4.75 4.28 -2.51
N PHE A 57 4.35 3.36 -3.39
CA PHE A 57 3.38 2.31 -3.07
C PHE A 57 4.06 1.12 -2.38
N VAL A 58 4.74 1.42 -1.28
CA VAL A 58 5.52 0.47 -0.50
C VAL A 58 5.49 0.90 0.96
N ARG A 59 5.44 -0.06 1.88
CA ARG A 59 5.58 0.20 3.31
C ARG A 59 6.94 -0.35 3.77
N PRO A 60 7.98 0.47 3.81
CA PRO A 60 9.30 0.00 4.22
C PRO A 60 9.28 -0.45 5.68
N ASN A 61 9.82 -1.64 5.96
CA ASN A 61 9.99 -2.12 7.33
C ASN A 61 11.06 -1.32 8.09
N LEU A 62 12.03 -0.77 7.36
CA LEU A 62 13.15 0.04 7.84
C LEU A 62 13.37 1.21 6.88
N GLY A 63 13.59 2.40 7.43
CA GLY A 63 13.83 3.62 6.65
C GLY A 63 12.58 4.45 6.38
N SER A 64 12.74 5.52 5.60
CA SER A 64 11.68 6.50 5.34
C SER A 64 11.03 6.29 3.96
N LEU A 65 9.72 6.49 3.87
CA LEU A 65 8.99 6.44 2.60
C LEU A 65 9.50 7.47 1.57
N PRO A 66 9.83 8.72 1.95
CA PRO A 66 10.41 9.69 1.00
C PRO A 66 11.71 9.20 0.36
N SER A 67 12.64 8.64 1.14
CA SER A 67 13.91 8.12 0.61
C SER A 67 13.70 6.97 -0.37
N VAL A 68 12.79 6.05 -0.04
CA VAL A 68 12.46 4.93 -0.94
C VAL A 68 11.81 5.45 -2.23
N SER A 69 10.87 6.40 -2.11
CA SER A 69 10.18 6.98 -3.26
C SER A 69 11.13 7.74 -4.20
N GLU A 70 12.12 8.46 -3.65
CA GLU A 70 13.16 9.12 -4.43
C GLU A 70 13.99 8.11 -5.23
N LEU A 71 14.42 7.01 -4.61
CA LEU A 71 15.16 5.95 -5.31
C LEU A 71 14.31 5.25 -6.37
N GLN A 72 13.04 4.99 -6.09
CA GLN A 72 12.10 4.44 -7.07
C GLN A 72 11.95 5.39 -8.27
N ALA A 73 11.79 6.69 -8.04
CA ALA A 73 11.68 7.68 -9.10
C ALA A 73 12.94 7.78 -9.96
N ARG A 74 14.13 7.77 -9.32
CA ARG A 74 15.42 7.76 -10.03
C ARG A 74 15.60 6.50 -10.85
N TYR A 75 15.26 5.34 -10.31
CA TYR A 75 15.33 4.09 -11.07
C TYR A 75 14.42 4.14 -12.29
N LEU A 76 13.19 4.62 -12.12
CA LEU A 76 12.23 4.76 -13.21
C LEU A 76 12.72 5.73 -14.31
N SER A 77 13.44 6.80 -13.95
CA SER A 77 13.96 7.74 -14.96
C SER A 77 15.09 7.20 -15.84
N LEU A 78 15.66 6.05 -15.50
CA LEU A 78 16.79 5.43 -16.21
C LEU A 78 16.39 4.30 -17.14
N ILE A 79 15.11 3.92 -17.12
CA ILE A 79 14.51 2.85 -17.93
C ILE A 79 13.52 3.43 -18.93
#